data_AF-A0A259C8C7-F1
#
_entry.id   AF-A0A259C8C7-F1
#
_cell.length_a   1.000
_cell.length_b   1.000
_cell.length_c   1.000
_cell.angle_alpha   90.00
_cell.angle_beta   90.00
_cell.angle_gamma   90.00
#
_symmetry.space_group_name_H-M   'P 1'
#
loop_
_entity.id
_entity.type
_entity.pdbx_description
1 polymer ?
#
loop_
_entity_poly.entity_id
_entity_poly.type
_entity_poly.pdbx_seq_one_letter_code
_entity_poly.pdbx_strand_id
1 'polypeptide(L)'
;TTVNERDMLGSDLVPDYLTNVPFGANYGWPWVYWKRNIDWRVDAPMPQYLMEYVRKPEYGLGSHVAPLGLAFAKEGNRMGAKFASGAFVARHGSWNRRPLAGYDVVFVGFDQRGNVLKQPPLPVLTGFLSDAEEARGRPTWVAFAKDGALLVSDDTGGVIWRVIAPGAQPAPAPVVLPKRVAPPKPKGTGRFIMKPNADSELLKPKN
;
A
#
# COMPACT_ATOMS: atom_id res chain seq x y z
N THR A 1 1.58 1.75 -2.69
CA THR A 1 0.62 0.66 -2.88
C THR A 1 0.15 0.17 -1.53
N THR A 2 -1.05 -0.38 -1.48
CA THR A 2 -1.54 -1.18 -0.35
C THR A 2 -1.32 -2.67 -0.65
N VAL A 3 -1.30 -3.49 0.40
CA VAL A 3 -1.12 -4.94 0.30
C VAL A 3 -2.03 -5.63 1.31
N ASN A 4 -2.78 -6.62 0.83
CA ASN A 4 -3.46 -7.60 1.66
C ASN A 4 -2.45 -8.68 2.04
N GLU A 5 -2.26 -8.91 3.33
CA GLU A 5 -1.29 -9.83 3.88
C GLU A 5 -1.90 -11.23 4.10
N ARG A 6 -1.12 -12.16 4.69
CA ARG A 6 -1.50 -13.56 4.88
C ARG A 6 -2.79 -13.66 5.67
N ASP A 7 -3.64 -14.55 5.19
CA ASP A 7 -4.70 -15.14 5.99
C ASP A 7 -4.20 -16.37 6.77
N MET A 8 -5.06 -16.89 7.65
CA MET A 8 -4.85 -18.12 8.41
C MET A 8 -3.67 -18.08 9.38
N LEU A 9 -3.35 -16.89 9.93
CA LEU A 9 -2.37 -16.69 11.02
C LEU A 9 -3.01 -16.16 12.32
N GLY A 10 -4.34 -16.24 12.41
CA GLY A 10 -5.14 -15.74 13.52
C GLY A 10 -5.76 -14.37 13.25
N SER A 11 -6.54 -13.84 14.18
CA SER A 11 -7.28 -12.57 14.00
C SER A 11 -6.39 -11.32 14.00
N ASP A 12 -5.27 -11.36 14.72
CA ASP A 12 -4.44 -10.17 14.95
C ASP A 12 -3.14 -10.20 14.14
N LEU A 13 -2.89 -11.30 13.42
CA LEU A 13 -1.79 -11.44 12.49
C LEU A 13 -2.33 -11.81 11.11
N VAL A 14 -2.00 -11.08 10.05
CA VAL A 14 -0.92 -10.08 9.89
C VAL A 14 -1.47 -8.75 9.43
N PRO A 15 -0.83 -7.63 9.79
CA PRO A 15 -1.30 -6.34 9.36
C PRO A 15 -1.15 -6.21 7.84
N ASP A 16 -2.27 -5.87 7.20
CA ASP A 16 -2.21 -5.29 5.87
C ASP A 16 -1.43 -3.97 5.95
N TYR A 17 -0.84 -3.53 4.85
CA TYR A 17 0.09 -2.40 4.93
C TYR A 17 0.10 -1.48 3.72
N LEU A 18 0.54 -0.24 3.97
CA LEU A 18 0.87 0.75 2.96
C LEU A 18 2.38 0.84 2.81
N THR A 19 2.88 0.78 1.57
CA THR A 19 4.31 0.93 1.30
C THR A 19 4.58 1.61 -0.04
N ASN A 20 5.73 2.27 -0.16
CA ASN A 20 6.26 2.70 -1.46
C ASN A 20 6.93 1.51 -2.17
N VAL A 21 7.02 1.57 -3.50
CA VAL A 21 7.59 0.52 -4.35
C VAL A 21 8.80 1.04 -5.13
N PRO A 22 10.00 1.06 -4.53
CA PRO A 22 11.23 1.35 -5.25
C PRO A 22 11.51 0.29 -6.32
N PHE A 23 12.21 0.69 -7.37
CA PHE A 23 12.68 -0.24 -8.40
C PHE A 23 13.57 -1.34 -7.77
N GLY A 24 13.31 -2.59 -8.14
CA GLY A 24 14.06 -3.76 -7.65
C GLY A 24 13.77 -4.15 -6.20
N ALA A 25 12.78 -3.53 -5.54
CA ALA A 25 12.41 -3.90 -4.17
C ALA A 25 11.81 -5.31 -4.12
N ASN A 26 12.33 -6.13 -3.20
CA ASN A 26 11.76 -7.43 -2.84
C ASN A 26 11.10 -7.32 -1.46
N TYR A 27 9.89 -7.83 -1.29
CA TYR A 27 9.11 -7.76 -0.03
C TYR A 27 9.05 -9.09 0.72
N GLY A 28 9.80 -10.09 0.26
CA GLY A 28 10.00 -11.35 0.96
C GLY A 28 9.02 -12.47 0.60
N TRP A 29 7.94 -12.16 -0.11
CA TRP A 29 7.00 -13.18 -0.59
C TRP A 29 7.72 -14.26 -1.43
N PRO A 30 7.41 -15.57 -1.25
CA PRO A 30 6.44 -16.13 -0.29
C PRO A 30 6.99 -16.39 1.12
N TRP A 31 8.32 -16.39 1.32
CA TRP A 31 8.96 -16.88 2.55
C TRP A 31 8.85 -15.96 3.77
N VAL A 32 8.75 -14.66 3.53
CA VAL A 32 8.78 -13.65 4.59
C VAL A 32 7.54 -12.80 4.48
N TYR A 33 6.95 -12.56 5.63
CA TYR A 33 5.75 -11.77 5.82
C TYR A 33 6.04 -10.72 6.90
N TRP A 34 5.27 -9.64 6.90
CA TRP A 34 5.42 -8.46 7.79
C TRP A 34 6.77 -8.31 8.53
N LYS A 35 7.66 -7.44 8.01
CA LYS A 35 9.00 -7.15 8.58
C LYS A 35 9.99 -8.31 8.54
N ARG A 36 10.03 -9.14 9.58
CA ARG A 36 11.07 -10.17 9.78
C ARG A 36 10.50 -11.56 10.05
N ASN A 37 9.20 -11.74 9.87
CA ASN A 37 8.56 -13.00 10.19
C ASN A 37 8.70 -13.96 9.01
N ILE A 38 9.19 -15.17 9.29
CA ILE A 38 9.30 -16.24 8.31
C ILE A 38 7.97 -17.00 8.29
N ASP A 39 7.43 -17.24 7.10
CA ASP A 39 6.24 -18.06 6.88
C ASP A 39 6.63 -19.55 6.94
N TRP A 40 6.37 -20.17 8.09
CA TRP A 40 6.66 -21.59 8.32
C TRP A 40 5.81 -22.54 7.45
N ARG A 41 4.80 -22.03 6.75
CA ARG A 41 3.93 -22.81 5.85
C ARG A 41 4.50 -22.94 4.44
N VAL A 42 5.65 -22.32 4.15
CA VAL A 42 6.29 -22.37 2.84
C VAL A 42 7.38 -23.43 2.85
N ASP A 43 7.12 -24.56 2.18
CA ASP A 43 8.06 -25.68 2.12
C ASP A 43 9.23 -25.44 1.15
N ALA A 44 9.07 -24.52 0.19
CA ALA A 44 10.09 -24.20 -0.78
C ALA A 44 11.31 -23.55 -0.10
N PRO A 45 12.56 -23.92 -0.48
CA PRO A 45 13.76 -23.37 0.16
C PRO A 45 13.82 -21.85 -0.01
N MET A 46 14.07 -21.14 1.09
CA MET A 46 14.28 -19.70 1.08
C MET A 46 15.66 -19.37 0.51
N PRO A 47 15.78 -18.43 -0.46
CA PRO A 47 17.06 -17.96 -0.96
C PRO A 47 17.98 -17.51 0.16
N GLN A 48 19.26 -17.89 0.06
CA GLN A 48 20.27 -17.48 1.02
C GLN A 48 20.37 -15.95 1.07
N TYR A 49 20.50 -15.40 2.28
CA TYR A 49 20.60 -13.95 2.54
C TYR A 49 19.36 -13.12 2.17
N LEU A 50 18.20 -13.73 1.85
CA LEU A 50 16.97 -12.99 1.52
C LEU A 50 16.66 -11.89 2.54
N MET A 51 16.81 -12.20 3.82
CA MET A 51 16.52 -11.29 4.93
C MET A 51 17.38 -10.01 4.97
N GLU A 52 18.50 -9.96 4.25
CA GLU A 52 19.40 -8.81 4.22
C GLU A 52 18.91 -7.71 3.29
N TYR A 53 18.14 -8.06 2.24
CA TYR A 53 17.67 -7.12 1.22
C TYR A 53 16.14 -7.04 1.09
N VAL A 54 15.38 -7.86 1.80
CA VAL A 54 13.92 -7.70 1.89
C VAL A 54 13.57 -6.32 2.47
N ARG A 55 12.77 -5.58 1.71
CA ARG A 55 12.17 -4.33 2.12
C ARG A 55 11.12 -4.60 3.19
N LYS A 56 11.19 -3.82 4.27
CA LYS A 56 10.29 -3.93 5.42
C LYS A 56 9.28 -2.80 5.37
N PRO A 57 8.00 -3.07 5.09
CA PRO A 57 6.96 -2.06 5.23
C PRO A 57 6.91 -1.52 6.66
N GLU A 58 6.68 -0.21 6.80
CA GLU A 58 6.71 0.45 8.10
C GLU A 58 5.31 0.84 8.63
N TYR A 59 4.30 0.88 7.76
CA TYR A 59 2.96 1.36 8.11
C TYR A 59 1.91 0.28 7.93
N GLY A 60 1.39 -0.24 9.04
CA GLY A 60 0.29 -1.19 9.07
C GLY A 60 -1.07 -0.48 9.07
N LEU A 61 -2.03 -1.03 8.34
CA LEU A 61 -3.41 -0.56 8.21
C LEU A 61 -4.39 -1.31 9.12
N GLY A 62 -3.89 -2.31 9.84
CA GLY A 62 -4.67 -3.28 10.63
C GLY A 62 -4.72 -4.64 9.95
N SER A 63 -4.97 -5.69 10.72
CA SER A 63 -5.02 -7.06 10.21
C SER A 63 -6.35 -7.33 9.51
N HIS A 64 -6.27 -7.97 8.34
CA HIS A 64 -7.40 -8.39 7.51
C HIS A 64 -8.35 -7.26 7.08
N VAL A 65 -7.92 -6.01 7.06
CA VAL A 65 -8.78 -4.88 6.66
C VAL A 65 -9.03 -4.82 5.15
N ALA A 66 -8.29 -5.61 4.37
CA ALA A 66 -8.38 -5.76 2.92
C ALA A 66 -8.33 -4.40 2.19
N PRO A 67 -7.19 -3.69 2.24
CA PRO A 67 -7.06 -2.38 1.60
C PRO A 67 -6.95 -2.49 0.07
N LEU A 68 -8.07 -2.31 -0.63
CA LEU A 68 -8.15 -2.48 -2.09
C LEU A 68 -7.90 -1.19 -2.88
N GLY A 69 -8.41 -0.05 -2.40
CA GLY A 69 -8.36 1.23 -3.11
C GLY A 69 -7.33 2.18 -2.52
N LEU A 70 -6.61 2.90 -3.37
CA LEU A 70 -5.61 3.90 -2.96
C LEU A 70 -5.65 5.13 -3.88
N ALA A 71 -5.77 6.32 -3.29
CA ALA A 71 -5.64 7.60 -4.00
C ALA A 71 -4.82 8.60 -3.17
N PHE A 72 -3.80 9.21 -3.78
CA PHE A 72 -3.06 10.29 -3.11
C PHE A 72 -3.89 11.57 -3.09
N ALA A 73 -3.74 12.35 -2.01
CA ALA A 73 -4.24 13.71 -1.98
C ALA A 73 -3.70 14.50 -3.18
N LYS A 74 -4.58 15.23 -3.86
CA LYS A 74 -4.24 16.02 -5.05
C LYS A 74 -4.71 17.46 -4.90
N GLU A 75 -4.15 18.34 -5.71
CA GLU A 75 -4.62 19.72 -5.83
C GLU A 75 -6.13 19.79 -6.07
N GLY A 76 -6.78 20.74 -5.42
CA GLY A 76 -8.20 21.01 -5.59
C GLY A 76 -9.13 20.03 -4.87
N ASN A 77 -8.61 19.05 -4.14
CA ASN A 77 -9.47 18.16 -3.34
C ASN A 77 -10.27 18.96 -2.30
N ARG A 78 -11.52 18.56 -2.05
CA ARG A 78 -12.44 19.25 -1.13
C ARG A 78 -12.65 18.44 0.16
N MET A 79 -11.58 17.88 0.70
CA MET A 79 -11.62 17.06 1.92
C MET A 79 -11.25 17.88 3.18
N GLY A 80 -10.73 19.09 3.01
CA GLY A 80 -10.30 19.97 4.11
C GLY A 80 -8.80 19.85 4.43
N ALA A 81 -8.26 20.81 5.18
CA ALA A 81 -6.82 20.99 5.36
C ALA A 81 -6.10 19.78 5.97
N LYS A 82 -6.77 19.00 6.81
CA LYS A 82 -6.21 17.77 7.43
C LYS A 82 -5.87 16.69 6.41
N PHE A 83 -6.43 16.77 5.20
CA PHE A 83 -6.27 15.78 4.14
C PHE A 83 -5.45 16.29 2.95
N ALA A 84 -4.63 17.33 3.17
CA ALA A 84 -3.87 17.99 2.11
C ALA A 84 -2.64 17.18 1.63
N SER A 85 -2.03 16.37 2.51
CA SER A 85 -0.80 15.62 2.19
C SER A 85 -0.88 14.19 2.76
N GLY A 86 -1.04 13.21 1.89
CA GLY A 86 -1.21 11.82 2.29
C GLY A 86 -1.95 10.98 1.25
N ALA A 87 -2.51 9.86 1.69
CA ALA A 87 -3.25 8.94 0.85
C ALA A 87 -4.56 8.48 1.49
N PHE A 88 -5.61 8.43 0.68
CA PHE A 88 -6.90 7.82 1.00
C PHE A 88 -6.84 6.34 0.69
N VAL A 89 -7.32 5.51 1.60
CA VAL A 89 -7.30 4.05 1.50
C VAL A 89 -8.71 3.52 1.76
N ALA A 90 -9.28 2.79 0.79
CA ALA A 90 -10.51 2.04 0.99
C ALA A 90 -10.18 0.67 1.60
N ARG A 91 -10.69 0.40 2.79
CA ARG A 91 -10.55 -0.85 3.52
C ARG A 91 -11.85 -1.65 3.37
N HIS A 92 -11.79 -2.69 2.57
CA HIS A 92 -12.95 -3.48 2.15
C HIS A 92 -13.59 -4.29 3.27
N GLY A 93 -12.81 -4.58 4.31
CA GLY A 93 -13.29 -5.25 5.51
C GLY A 93 -12.89 -6.72 5.60
N SER A 94 -12.63 -7.15 6.83
CA SER A 94 -12.24 -8.53 7.15
C SER A 94 -13.39 -9.49 6.99
N TRP A 95 -13.13 -10.70 6.51
CA TRP A 95 -14.06 -11.82 6.67
C TRP A 95 -13.57 -12.81 7.75
N ASN A 96 -12.25 -12.95 7.87
CA ASN A 96 -11.56 -13.93 8.71
C ASN A 96 -10.90 -13.32 9.96
N ARG A 97 -11.62 -12.41 10.63
CA ARG A 97 -11.16 -11.77 11.88
C ARG A 97 -12.33 -11.61 12.83
N ARG A 98 -12.10 -11.74 14.15
CA ARG A 98 -13.03 -11.26 15.18
C ARG A 98 -12.31 -10.43 16.26
N PRO A 99 -12.84 -9.25 16.65
CA PRO A 99 -13.96 -8.55 15.99
C PRO A 99 -13.61 -8.14 14.54
N LEU A 100 -14.60 -7.86 13.71
CA LEU A 100 -14.38 -7.42 12.33
C LEU A 100 -13.60 -6.10 12.29
N ALA A 101 -12.81 -5.89 11.23
CA ALA A 101 -12.00 -4.70 11.02
C ALA A 101 -12.06 -4.20 9.57
N GLY A 102 -11.78 -2.92 9.34
CA GLY A 102 -11.92 -2.27 8.04
C GLY A 102 -13.31 -1.67 7.87
N TYR A 103 -13.95 -1.89 6.73
CA TYR A 103 -15.29 -1.37 6.41
C TYR A 103 -15.35 0.17 6.49
N ASP A 104 -14.36 0.83 5.93
CA ASP A 104 -14.29 2.28 5.91
C ASP A 104 -13.29 2.80 4.85
N VAL A 105 -13.30 4.12 4.69
CA VAL A 105 -12.23 4.86 4.04
C VAL A 105 -11.46 5.62 5.09
N VAL A 106 -10.13 5.49 5.04
CA VAL A 106 -9.22 6.18 5.97
C VAL A 106 -8.19 7.01 5.21
N PHE A 107 -7.51 7.91 5.92
CA PHE A 107 -6.45 8.75 5.39
C PHE A 107 -5.16 8.57 6.17
N VAL A 108 -4.08 8.26 5.44
CA VAL A 108 -2.72 8.18 5.98
C VAL A 108 -1.98 9.46 5.63
N GLY A 109 -1.71 10.30 6.63
CA GLY A 109 -1.00 11.58 6.42
C GLY A 109 0.50 11.39 6.21
N PHE A 110 1.12 12.28 5.43
CA PHE A 110 2.56 12.28 5.16
C PHE A 110 3.27 13.52 5.72
N ASP A 111 4.54 13.36 6.11
CA ASP A 111 5.41 14.48 6.46
C ASP A 111 5.84 15.29 5.23
N GLN A 112 6.52 16.42 5.45
CA GLN A 112 7.01 17.30 4.38
C GLN A 112 8.05 16.64 3.47
N ARG A 113 8.59 15.47 3.83
CA ARG A 113 9.54 14.68 3.03
C ARG A 113 8.84 13.49 2.34
N GLY A 114 7.51 13.42 2.41
CA GLY A 114 6.71 12.36 1.80
C GLY A 114 6.75 11.02 2.56
N ASN A 115 7.26 11.00 3.79
CA ASN A 115 7.22 9.80 4.63
C ASN A 115 5.84 9.67 5.27
N VAL A 116 5.35 8.44 5.37
CA VAL A 116 4.17 8.11 6.17
C VAL A 116 4.36 8.60 7.61
N LEU A 117 3.37 9.33 8.13
CA LEU A 117 3.36 9.68 9.54
C LEU A 117 3.04 8.43 10.36
N LYS A 118 3.56 8.36 11.59
CA LYS A 118 3.41 7.16 12.44
C LYS A 118 2.06 7.08 13.18
N GLN A 119 1.23 8.12 13.13
CA GLN A 119 -0.07 8.09 13.80
C GLN A 119 -1.05 7.13 13.08
N PRO A 120 -2.06 6.62 13.80
CA PRO A 120 -3.16 5.89 13.20
C PRO A 120 -3.81 6.69 12.07
N PRO A 121 -4.38 6.01 11.07
CA PRO A 121 -5.01 6.69 9.95
C PRO A 121 -6.29 7.41 10.42
N LEU A 122 -6.59 8.54 9.79
CA LEU A 122 -7.78 9.34 10.12
C LEU A 122 -9.01 8.76 9.43
N PRO A 123 -10.17 8.65 10.09
CA PRO A 123 -11.40 8.24 9.43
C PRO A 123 -11.86 9.29 8.41
N VAL A 124 -12.34 8.83 7.26
CA VAL A 124 -12.87 9.68 6.17
C VAL A 124 -14.34 9.37 5.90
N LEU A 125 -14.67 8.09 5.74
CA LEU A 125 -16.04 7.62 5.51
C LEU A 125 -16.24 6.29 6.23
N THR A 126 -17.16 6.26 7.20
CA THR A 126 -17.42 5.12 8.09
C THR A 126 -18.90 4.75 8.06
N GLY A 127 -19.32 3.76 8.87
CA GLY A 127 -20.72 3.33 8.96
C GLY A 127 -21.10 2.18 8.03
N PHE A 128 -20.12 1.57 7.37
CA PHE A 128 -20.33 0.39 6.52
C PHE A 128 -20.42 -0.92 7.30
N LEU A 129 -20.15 -0.92 8.60
CA LEU A 129 -20.33 -2.04 9.50
C LEU A 129 -21.27 -1.63 10.64
N SER A 130 -22.27 -2.44 10.92
CA SER A 130 -23.19 -2.22 12.05
C SER A 130 -22.59 -2.69 13.37
N ASP A 131 -23.17 -2.26 14.49
CA ASP A 131 -22.78 -2.73 15.83
C ASP A 131 -23.00 -4.24 16.02
N ALA A 132 -23.85 -4.86 15.20
CA ALA A 132 -24.09 -6.30 15.17
C ALA A 132 -23.13 -7.07 14.22
N GLU A 133 -22.04 -6.42 13.77
CA GLU A 133 -21.07 -6.98 12.81
C GLU A 133 -21.66 -7.32 11.43
N GLU A 134 -22.74 -6.64 11.03
CA GLU A 134 -23.33 -6.80 9.70
C GLU A 134 -22.77 -5.76 8.72
N ALA A 135 -22.22 -6.22 7.60
CA ALA A 135 -21.74 -5.35 6.54
C ALA A 135 -22.91 -4.68 5.80
N ARG A 136 -22.94 -3.35 5.83
CA ARG A 136 -23.88 -2.49 5.09
C ARG A 136 -23.28 -1.95 3.78
N GLY A 137 -21.98 -2.06 3.64
CA GLY A 137 -21.25 -1.82 2.40
C GLY A 137 -19.78 -2.21 2.58
N ARG A 138 -19.01 -2.18 1.49
CA ARG A 138 -17.60 -2.57 1.47
C ARG A 138 -16.83 -1.68 0.49
N PRO A 139 -16.16 -0.63 1.00
CA PRO A 139 -15.36 0.26 0.17
C PRO A 139 -14.29 -0.50 -0.62
N THR A 140 -14.27 -0.32 -1.94
CA THR A 140 -13.41 -1.08 -2.85
C THR A 140 -12.38 -0.18 -3.53
N TRP A 141 -12.80 0.94 -4.12
CA TRP A 141 -11.91 1.84 -4.85
C TRP A 141 -12.12 3.29 -4.43
N VAL A 142 -11.07 4.10 -4.57
CA VAL A 142 -11.12 5.55 -4.34
C VAL A 142 -10.49 6.30 -5.50
N ALA A 143 -11.14 7.40 -5.91
CA ALA A 143 -10.62 8.31 -6.93
C ALA A 143 -11.15 9.71 -6.71
N PHE A 144 -10.46 10.73 -7.21
CA PHE A 144 -10.97 12.09 -7.14
C PHE A 144 -11.67 12.51 -8.43
N ALA A 145 -12.89 13.02 -8.29
CA ALA A 145 -13.60 13.72 -9.35
C ALA A 145 -12.89 15.02 -9.77
N LYS A 146 -13.36 15.63 -10.87
CA LYS A 146 -12.81 16.90 -11.39
C LYS A 146 -13.07 18.09 -10.48
N ASP A 147 -14.18 18.05 -9.74
CA ASP A 147 -14.59 19.08 -8.79
C ASP A 147 -13.94 18.95 -7.39
N GLY A 148 -13.07 17.95 -7.22
CA GLY A 148 -12.33 17.71 -5.98
C GLY A 148 -13.03 16.78 -4.98
N ALA A 149 -14.24 16.29 -5.28
CA ALA A 149 -14.89 15.28 -4.44
C ALA A 149 -14.15 13.93 -4.50
N LEU A 150 -14.11 13.22 -3.37
CA LEU A 150 -13.63 11.83 -3.32
C LEU A 150 -14.78 10.91 -3.72
N LEU A 151 -14.59 10.13 -4.78
CA LEU A 151 -15.47 9.05 -5.18
C LEU A 151 -15.01 7.77 -4.51
N VAL A 152 -15.95 7.05 -3.90
CA VAL A 152 -15.70 5.75 -3.24
C VAL A 152 -16.65 4.73 -3.83
N SER A 153 -16.14 3.64 -4.41
CA SER A 153 -17.00 2.53 -4.82
C SER A 153 -17.27 1.59 -3.66
N ASP A 154 -18.51 1.10 -3.58
CA ASP A 154 -18.99 0.14 -2.60
C ASP A 154 -19.69 -1.01 -3.35
N ASP A 155 -19.06 -2.19 -3.35
CA ASP A 155 -19.54 -3.33 -4.15
C ASP A 155 -20.75 -4.03 -3.50
N THR A 156 -20.85 -4.03 -2.18
CA THR A 156 -21.94 -4.66 -1.43
C THR A 156 -23.18 -3.78 -1.44
N GLY A 157 -23.00 -2.46 -1.33
CA GLY A 157 -24.10 -1.50 -1.46
C GLY A 157 -24.51 -1.24 -2.91
N GLY A 158 -23.64 -1.54 -3.90
CA GLY A 158 -23.87 -1.23 -5.31
C GLY A 158 -23.88 0.28 -5.60
N VAL A 159 -23.15 1.08 -4.80
CA VAL A 159 -23.21 2.55 -4.79
C VAL A 159 -21.83 3.15 -5.04
N ILE A 160 -21.79 4.31 -5.70
CA ILE A 160 -20.64 5.21 -5.68
C ILE A 160 -20.94 6.38 -4.75
N TRP A 161 -20.23 6.45 -3.64
CA TRP A 161 -20.31 7.57 -2.71
C TRP A 161 -19.52 8.74 -3.26
N ARG A 162 -20.09 9.94 -3.18
CA ARG A 162 -19.39 11.19 -3.49
C ARG A 162 -19.23 12.00 -2.21
N VAL A 163 -17.99 12.09 -1.73
CA VAL A 163 -17.64 12.66 -0.43
C VAL A 163 -16.97 14.02 -0.59
N ILE A 164 -17.46 15.01 0.15
CA ILE A 164 -16.85 16.33 0.33
C ILE A 164 -16.93 16.68 1.81
N ALA A 165 -15.90 17.36 2.33
CA ALA A 165 -16.00 17.96 3.65
C ALA A 165 -16.88 19.23 3.57
N PRO A 166 -17.90 19.38 4.44
CA PRO A 166 -18.76 20.55 4.44
C PRO A 166 -17.97 21.86 4.54
N GLY A 167 -18.21 22.79 3.61
CA GLY A 167 -17.53 24.10 3.57
C GLY A 167 -16.04 24.07 3.20
N ALA A 168 -15.47 22.90 2.87
CA ALA A 168 -14.07 22.80 2.51
C ALA A 168 -13.77 23.52 1.20
N GLN A 169 -12.81 24.45 1.27
CA GLN A 169 -12.23 25.05 0.08
C GLN A 169 -11.34 24.05 -0.66
N PRO A 170 -11.12 24.23 -1.97
CA PRO A 170 -10.17 23.42 -2.73
C PRO A 170 -8.79 23.46 -2.08
N ALA A 171 -8.20 22.29 -1.83
CA ALA A 171 -6.86 22.20 -1.25
C ALA A 171 -5.79 22.73 -2.21
N PRO A 172 -4.71 23.35 -1.70
CA PRO A 172 -3.59 23.78 -2.53
C PRO A 172 -2.89 22.58 -3.18
N ALA A 173 -2.05 22.86 -4.18
CA ALA A 173 -1.22 21.84 -4.79
C ALA A 173 -0.26 21.21 -3.77
N PRO A 174 -0.13 19.87 -3.74
CA PRO A 174 0.90 19.21 -2.94
C PRO A 174 2.29 19.70 -3.34
N VAL A 175 3.16 19.92 -2.35
CA VAL A 175 4.55 20.29 -2.61
C VAL A 175 5.26 19.11 -3.27
N VAL A 176 5.65 19.27 -4.53
CA VAL A 176 6.40 18.24 -5.26
C VAL A 176 7.83 18.20 -4.72
N LEU A 177 8.22 17.04 -4.19
CA LEU A 177 9.60 16.83 -3.75
C LEU A 177 10.55 16.84 -4.96
N PRO A 178 11.75 17.44 -4.82
CA PRO A 178 12.73 17.44 -5.89
C PRO A 178 13.04 16.00 -6.30
N LYS A 179 12.91 15.72 -7.61
CA LYS A 179 13.29 14.41 -8.16
C LYS A 179 14.77 14.20 -7.86
N ARG A 180 15.12 13.12 -7.16
CA ARG A 180 16.50 12.65 -7.16
C ARG A 180 16.83 12.26 -8.59
N VAL A 181 17.61 13.09 -9.27
CA VAL A 181 18.18 12.75 -10.57
C VAL A 181 19.09 11.57 -10.31
N ALA A 182 18.86 10.45 -11.00
CA ALA A 182 19.80 9.33 -10.95
C ALA A 182 21.20 9.88 -11.25
N PRO A 183 22.25 9.45 -10.53
CA PRO A 183 23.60 9.88 -10.87
C PRO A 183 23.81 9.67 -12.37
N PRO A 184 24.44 10.64 -13.07
CA PRO A 184 24.69 10.49 -14.49
C PRO A 184 25.37 9.16 -14.72
N LYS A 185 24.93 8.42 -15.77
CA LYS A 185 25.58 7.17 -16.18
C LYS A 185 27.09 7.42 -16.16
N PRO A 186 27.89 6.61 -15.46
CA PRO A 186 29.34 6.77 -15.48
C PRO A 186 29.76 6.86 -16.95
N LYS A 187 30.54 7.88 -17.31
CA LYS A 187 31.17 7.97 -18.64
C LYS A 187 32.26 6.91 -18.72
N GLY A 188 31.87 5.64 -18.74
CA GLY A 188 32.76 4.55 -19.04
C GLY A 188 33.18 4.70 -20.50
N THR A 189 34.47 4.94 -20.73
CA THR A 189 35.09 4.87 -22.06
C THR A 189 35.19 3.43 -22.57
N GLY A 190 34.85 2.44 -21.73
CA GLY A 190 34.80 1.04 -22.10
C GLY A 190 33.49 0.69 -22.80
N ARG A 191 33.57 0.21 -24.05
CA ARG A 191 32.56 -0.71 -24.58
C ARG A 191 32.50 -1.91 -23.64
N PHE A 192 31.42 -2.06 -22.89
CA PHE A 192 31.11 -3.33 -22.25
C PHE A 192 30.80 -4.32 -23.36
N ILE A 193 31.79 -5.13 -23.75
CA ILE A 193 31.55 -6.32 -24.56
C ILE A 193 31.14 -7.40 -23.55
N MET A 194 29.86 -7.73 -23.49
CA MET A 194 29.44 -8.99 -22.89
C MET A 194 29.99 -10.11 -23.77
N LYS A 195 31.13 -10.68 -23.38
CA LYS A 195 31.60 -11.93 -23.94
C LYS A 195 30.90 -13.06 -23.18
N PRO A 196 30.30 -14.05 -23.87
CA PRO A 196 29.89 -15.29 -23.22
C PRO A 196 31.08 -15.83 -22.42
N ASN A 197 30.88 -16.10 -21.13
CA ASN A 197 31.88 -16.81 -20.37
C ASN A 197 31.82 -18.28 -20.80
N ALA A 198 32.81 -18.74 -21.57
CA ALA A 198 32.90 -20.13 -22.01
C ALA A 198 32.99 -21.11 -20.82
N ASP A 199 33.43 -20.63 -19.66
CA ASP A 199 33.51 -21.40 -18.41
C ASP A 199 32.22 -21.30 -17.58
N SER A 200 31.17 -20.65 -18.09
CA SER A 200 29.91 -20.54 -17.36
C SER A 200 29.27 -21.92 -17.18
N GLU A 201 29.08 -22.32 -15.92
CA GLU A 201 28.30 -23.49 -15.50
C GLU A 201 26.87 -23.50 -16.09
N LEU A 202 26.33 -22.35 -16.49
CA LEU A 202 25.01 -22.22 -17.13
C LEU A 202 24.97 -22.75 -18.58
N LEU A 203 26.12 -22.91 -19.22
CA LEU A 203 26.26 -23.39 -20.60
C LEU A 203 26.69 -24.86 -20.68
N LYS A 204 27.04 -25.48 -19.55
CA LYS A 204 27.39 -26.90 -19.51
C LYS A 204 26.10 -27.74 -19.58
N PRO A 205 26.05 -28.79 -20.41
CA PRO A 205 24.91 -29.70 -20.42
C PRO A 205 24.76 -30.32 -19.03
N LYS A 206 23.55 -30.28 -18.49
CA LYS A 206 23.22 -30.98 -17.25
C LYS A 206 23.25 -32.48 -17.55
N ASN A 207 24.24 -33.18 -16.98
CA ASN A 207 24.23 -34.64 -16.90
C ASN A 207 23.22 -35.11 -15.85
#